data_AF-A0A7K2X6N9-F1
#
_entry.id   AF-A0A7K2X6N9-F1
#
_cell.length_a   1.000
_cell.length_b   1.000
_cell.length_c   1.000
_cell.angle_alpha   90.00
_cell.angle_beta   90.00
_cell.angle_gamma   90.00
#
_symmetry.space_group_name_H-M   'P 1'
#
loop_
_entity.id
_entity.type
_entity.pdbx_description
1 polymer ?
#
loop_
_entity_poly.entity_id
_entity_poly.type
_entity_poly.pdbx_seq_one_letter_code
_entity_poly.pdbx_strand_id
1 'polypeptide(L)'
;DLTAWPARGAGTGDTALLRRALDTWSRGAADGVRPAVTPGTSAAPPAEPPRLLYAGTVDGMAVVLLHDGRRIARYAEPRDGRGPVALDLARVDDADVTTGAAVVLTRTAGRA
;
A
#
# COMPACT_ATOMS: atom_id res chain seq x y z
N ASP A 1 -7.91 -17.08 2.30
CA ASP A 1 -8.31 -16.08 1.30
C ASP A 1 -8.46 -14.72 1.97
N LEU A 2 -7.90 -13.67 1.37
CA LEU A 2 -8.02 -12.28 1.83
C LEU A 2 -9.44 -11.73 1.64
N THR A 3 -10.30 -12.39 0.86
CA THR A 3 -11.71 -12.02 0.67
C THR A 3 -12.55 -12.14 1.95
N ALA A 4 -12.20 -13.04 2.85
CA ALA A 4 -12.93 -13.27 4.10
C ALA A 4 -12.52 -12.33 5.25
N TRP A 5 -11.54 -11.45 5.04
CA TRP A 5 -11.00 -10.62 6.12
C TRP A 5 -11.68 -9.24 6.16
N PRO A 6 -12.24 -8.83 7.31
CA PRO A 6 -12.72 -7.46 7.48
C PRO A 6 -11.54 -6.48 7.51
N ALA A 7 -11.81 -5.21 7.20
CA ALA A 7 -10.83 -4.14 7.35
C ALA A 7 -10.39 -3.99 8.82
N ARG A 8 -9.09 -3.82 9.05
CA ARG A 8 -8.50 -3.71 10.39
C ARG A 8 -7.74 -2.40 10.60
N GLY A 9 -7.50 -2.07 11.87
CA GLY A 9 -6.68 -0.93 12.30
C GLY A 9 -7.51 0.31 12.63
N ALA A 10 -6.92 1.22 13.40
CA ALA A 10 -7.60 2.42 13.90
C ALA A 10 -7.87 3.47 12.82
N GLY A 11 -7.22 3.36 11.65
CA GLY A 11 -7.34 4.31 10.54
C GLY A 11 -8.42 3.94 9.53
N THR A 12 -9.22 2.89 9.75
CA THR A 12 -10.23 2.43 8.78
C THR A 12 -11.34 3.46 8.50
N GLY A 13 -11.56 4.41 9.41
CA GLY A 13 -12.48 5.53 9.23
C GLY A 13 -11.84 6.79 8.63
N ASP A 14 -10.53 6.83 8.39
CA ASP A 14 -9.84 8.00 7.85
C ASP A 14 -10.03 8.10 6.33
N THR A 15 -11.17 8.67 5.93
CA THR A 15 -11.53 8.81 4.52
C THR A 15 -10.55 9.69 3.72
N ALA A 16 -9.81 10.58 4.38
CA ALA A 16 -8.81 11.42 3.71
C ALA A 16 -7.58 10.60 3.34
N LEU A 17 -7.07 9.79 4.27
CA LEU A 17 -5.99 8.84 4.03
C LEU A 17 -6.37 7.82 2.96
N LEU A 18 -7.58 7.26 3.03
CA LEU A 18 -8.04 6.28 2.04
C LEU A 18 -8.14 6.86 0.63
N ARG A 19 -8.63 8.11 0.50
CA ARG A 19 -8.68 8.80 -0.79
C ARG A 19 -7.28 9.01 -1.37
N ARG A 20 -6.32 9.47 -0.57
CA ARG A 20 -4.92 9.63 -1.02
C ARG A 20 -4.34 8.30 -1.50
N ALA A 21 -4.52 7.22 -0.74
CA ALA A 21 -4.05 5.90 -1.14
C ALA A 21 -4.64 5.43 -2.48
N LEU A 22 -5.95 5.63 -2.68
CA LEU A 22 -6.65 5.28 -3.92
C LEU A 22 -6.21 6.16 -5.09
N ASP A 23 -6.07 7.47 -4.88
CA ASP A 23 -5.60 8.41 -5.89
C ASP A 23 -4.18 8.04 -6.33
N THR A 24 -3.27 7.75 -5.40
CA THR A 24 -1.88 7.36 -5.73
C THR A 24 -1.84 6.06 -6.54
N TRP A 25 -2.66 5.06 -6.18
CA TRP A 25 -2.71 3.82 -6.96
C TRP A 25 -3.34 4.03 -8.35
N SER A 26 -4.38 4.86 -8.45
CA SER A 26 -5.12 5.07 -9.70
C SER A 26 -4.40 5.97 -10.69
N ARG A 27 -3.59 6.92 -10.20
CA ARG A 27 -2.86 7.89 -11.05
C ARG A 27 -1.46 7.40 -11.43
N GLY A 28 -0.96 6.34 -10.79
CA GLY A 28 0.37 5.80 -11.04
C GLY A 28 1.48 6.79 -10.67
N ALA A 29 2.49 6.95 -11.53
CA ALA A 29 3.65 7.83 -11.28
C ALA A 29 3.38 9.34 -11.40
N ALA A 30 2.13 9.75 -11.60
CA ALA A 30 1.76 11.16 -11.50
C ALA A 30 2.07 11.66 -10.07
N ASP A 31 2.51 12.91 -9.96
CA ASP A 31 2.90 13.56 -8.69
C ASP A 31 4.19 13.02 -8.04
N GLY A 32 5.02 12.28 -8.80
CA GLY A 32 6.39 11.93 -8.39
C GLY A 32 6.51 10.66 -7.53
N VAL A 33 5.40 10.00 -7.20
CA VAL A 33 5.41 8.71 -6.50
C VAL A 33 5.57 7.58 -7.52
N ARG A 34 6.78 7.07 -7.71
CA ARG A 34 6.97 5.86 -8.54
C ARG A 34 6.59 4.61 -7.75
N PRO A 35 5.62 3.80 -8.20
CA PRO A 35 5.28 2.56 -7.52
C PRO A 35 6.47 1.59 -7.57
N ALA A 36 6.79 0.98 -6.44
CA ALA A 36 7.64 -0.21 -6.41
C ALA A 36 6.76 -1.42 -6.77
N VAL A 37 7.10 -2.08 -7.88
CA VAL A 37 6.26 -3.15 -8.44
C VAL A 37 7.06 -4.43 -8.43
N THR A 38 6.54 -5.45 -7.74
CA THR A 38 7.14 -6.79 -7.76
C THR A 38 7.15 -7.31 -9.21
N PRO A 39 8.25 -7.92 -9.71
CA PRO A 39 8.31 -8.46 -11.07
C PRO A 39 7.11 -9.35 -11.39
N GLY A 40 6.52 -9.19 -12.58
CA GLY A 40 5.31 -9.92 -12.97
C GLY A 40 3.99 -9.36 -12.40
N THR A 41 4.04 -8.29 -11.60
CA THR A 41 2.86 -7.55 -11.12
C THR A 41 2.50 -6.42 -12.09
N SER A 42 1.21 -6.25 -12.38
CA SER A 42 0.74 -5.10 -13.16
C SER A 42 0.75 -3.84 -12.31
N ALA A 43 1.32 -2.76 -12.85
CA ALA A 43 1.30 -1.42 -12.28
C ALA A 43 0.03 -0.62 -12.64
N ALA A 44 -0.86 -1.20 -13.43
CA ALA A 44 -2.09 -0.54 -13.86
C ALA A 44 -2.97 -0.16 -12.65
N PRO A 45 -3.88 0.81 -12.81
CA PRO A 45 -4.94 1.06 -11.83
C PRO A 45 -5.78 -0.20 -11.53
N PRO A 46 -6.39 -0.31 -10.35
CA PRO A 46 -7.31 -1.40 -10.05
C PRO A 46 -8.50 -1.37 -11.01
N ALA A 47 -8.88 -2.53 -11.55
CA ALA A 47 -9.97 -2.64 -12.51
C ALA A 47 -11.35 -2.50 -11.84
N GLU A 48 -11.43 -2.89 -10.57
CA GLU A 48 -12.62 -2.82 -9.71
C GLU A 48 -12.28 -2.05 -8.44
N PRO A 49 -13.27 -1.50 -7.72
CA PRO A 49 -13.03 -0.85 -6.43
C PRO A 49 -12.29 -1.79 -5.47
N PRO A 50 -11.07 -1.43 -5.02
CA PRO A 50 -10.31 -2.33 -4.18
C PRO A 50 -10.86 -2.38 -2.76
N ARG A 51 -10.79 -3.55 -2.14
CA ARG A 51 -11.21 -3.76 -0.75
C ARG A 51 -10.13 -3.30 0.22
N LEU A 52 -10.54 -2.59 1.27
CA LEU A 52 -9.68 -2.23 2.38
C LEU A 52 -9.38 -3.47 3.25
N LEU A 53 -8.10 -3.75 3.47
CA LEU A 53 -7.65 -4.79 4.41
C LEU A 53 -7.14 -4.19 5.72
N TYR A 54 -6.41 -3.08 5.65
CA TYR A 54 -5.85 -2.41 6.81
C TYR A 54 -5.72 -0.92 6.59
N ALA A 55 -5.98 -0.13 7.64
CA ALA A 55 -5.54 1.25 7.73
C ALA A 55 -5.14 1.58 9.18
N GLY A 56 -3.96 2.17 9.36
CA GLY A 56 -3.46 2.47 10.70
C GLY A 56 -2.07 3.07 10.68
N THR A 57 -1.43 3.11 11.85
CA THR A 57 -0.09 3.66 12.00
C THR A 57 0.89 2.59 12.38
N VAL A 58 2.02 2.57 11.68
CA VAL A 58 3.14 1.68 11.92
C VAL A 58 4.40 2.53 11.85
N ASP A 59 5.18 2.56 12.94
CA ASP A 59 6.46 3.29 13.02
C ASP A 59 6.41 4.76 12.54
N GLY A 60 5.35 5.49 12.93
CA GLY A 60 5.15 6.90 12.56
C GLY A 60 4.62 7.14 11.14
N MET A 61 4.38 6.08 10.37
CA MET A 61 3.80 6.13 9.02
C MET A 61 2.32 5.80 9.07
N ALA A 62 1.49 6.56 8.36
CA ALA A 62 0.13 6.15 8.03
C ALA A 62 0.20 5.12 6.89
N VAL A 63 -0.35 3.92 7.13
CA VAL A 63 -0.28 2.78 6.21
C VAL A 63 -1.68 2.34 5.83
N VAL A 64 -1.89 2.11 4.53
CA VAL A 64 -3.13 1.52 3.98
C VAL A 64 -2.78 0.29 3.14
N LEU A 65 -3.52 -0.81 3.35
CA LEU A 65 -3.46 -2.01 2.52
C LEU A 65 -4.79 -2.18 1.78
N LEU A 66 -4.71 -2.18 0.45
CA LEU A 66 -5.84 -2.36 -0.44
C LEU A 66 -5.66 -3.64 -1.28
N HIS A 67 -6.75 -4.30 -1.64
CA HIS A 67 -6.74 -5.52 -2.45
C HIS A 67 -7.79 -5.49 -3.55
N ASP A 68 -7.37 -5.67 -4.80
CA ASP A 68 -8.25 -5.59 -5.98
C ASP A 68 -8.74 -6.96 -6.50
N GLY A 69 -8.46 -8.05 -5.79
CA GLY A 69 -8.76 -9.42 -6.24
C GLY A 69 -7.58 -10.14 -6.87
N ARG A 70 -6.50 -9.43 -7.23
CA ARG A 70 -5.32 -10.01 -7.90
C ARG A 70 -4.00 -9.57 -7.26
N ARG A 71 -3.96 -8.36 -6.69
CA ARG A 71 -2.79 -7.76 -6.06
C ARG A 71 -3.16 -7.03 -4.78
N ILE A 72 -2.16 -6.89 -3.92
CA ILE A 72 -2.17 -5.99 -2.76
C ILE A 72 -1.40 -4.72 -3.12
N ALA A 73 -1.95 -3.58 -2.75
CA ALA A 73 -1.28 -2.29 -2.76
C ALA A 73 -1.02 -1.83 -1.33
N ARG A 74 0.25 -1.55 -1.00
CA ARG A 74 0.64 -0.91 0.26
C ARG A 74 0.98 0.54 0.00
N TYR A 75 0.16 1.43 0.58
CA TYR A 75 0.42 2.85 0.62
C TYR A 75 1.02 3.21 1.98
N ALA A 76 2.06 4.05 1.99
CA ALA A 76 2.64 4.58 3.22
C ALA A 76 3.03 6.05 3.06
N GLU A 77 2.59 6.90 3.99
CA GLU A 77 2.99 8.31 4.08
C GLU A 77 3.38 8.69 5.52
N PRO A 78 4.30 9.65 5.72
CA PRO A 78 4.62 10.18 7.05
C PRO A 78 3.39 10.85 7.67
N ARG A 79 3.13 10.60 8.97
CA ARG A 79 1.97 11.22 9.66
C ARG A 79 2.08 12.73 9.81
N ASP A 80 3.29 13.25 9.81
CA ASP A 80 3.55 14.69 9.88
C ASP A 80 3.53 15.36 8.50
N GLY A 81 3.26 14.59 7.44
CA GLY A 81 3.24 15.06 6.05
C GLY A 81 4.63 15.40 5.50
N ARG A 82 5.71 15.10 6.23
CA ARG A 82 7.07 15.44 5.84
C ARG A 82 7.85 14.19 5.47
N GLY A 83 7.99 13.96 4.16
CA GLY A 83 8.82 12.89 3.62
C GLY A 83 8.16 12.18 2.44
N PRO A 84 8.83 11.15 1.90
CA PRO A 84 8.37 10.48 0.71
C PRO A 84 7.13 9.63 0.99
N VAL A 85 6.18 9.68 0.06
CA VAL A 85 5.07 8.74 -0.04
C VAL A 85 5.54 7.51 -0.81
N ALA A 86 5.14 6.32 -0.36
CA ALA A 86 5.47 5.06 -1.00
C ALA A 86 4.19 4.31 -1.44
N LEU A 87 4.28 3.66 -2.60
CA LEU A 87 3.30 2.70 -3.09
C LEU A 87 4.03 1.42 -3.53
N ASP A 88 3.73 0.30 -2.86
CA ASP A 88 4.24 -1.03 -3.22
C ASP A 88 3.11 -1.90 -3.78
N LEU A 89 3.34 -2.58 -4.90
CA LEU A 89 2.39 -3.49 -5.54
C LEU A 89 2.95 -4.93 -5.60
N ALA A 90 2.16 -5.90 -5.12
CA ALA A 90 2.52 -7.32 -5.11
C ALA A 90 1.32 -8.22 -5.48
N ARG A 91 1.58 -9.31 -6.21
CA ARG A 91 0.58 -10.34 -6.52
C ARG A 91 0.15 -11.11 -5.26
N VAL A 92 -1.10 -11.56 -5.24
CA VAL A 92 -1.66 -12.33 -4.12
C VAL A 92 -1.22 -13.80 -4.14
N ASP A 93 -0.98 -14.36 -5.32
CA ASP A 93 -0.46 -15.73 -5.46
C ASP A 93 0.99 -15.89 -4.95
N ASP A 94 1.75 -14.79 -4.88
CA ASP A 94 3.04 -14.74 -4.19
C ASP A 94 2.91 -14.42 -2.68
N ALA A 95 1.71 -14.13 -2.19
CA ALA A 95 1.46 -13.84 -0.79
C ALA A 95 1.28 -15.15 0.01
N ASP A 96 2.34 -15.94 0.12
CA ASP A 96 2.42 -16.99 1.13
C ASP A 96 2.54 -16.34 2.52
N VAL A 97 1.43 -16.38 3.25
CA VAL A 97 1.27 -15.82 4.60
C VAL A 97 2.11 -16.57 5.66
N THR A 98 2.86 -17.63 5.28
CA THR A 98 3.84 -18.31 6.15
C THR A 98 5.21 -17.63 6.18
N THR A 99 5.55 -16.80 5.20
CA THR A 99 6.66 -15.85 5.39
C THR A 99 6.05 -14.58 5.93
N GLY A 100 6.13 -14.41 7.25
CA GLY A 100 5.93 -13.10 7.87
C GLY A 100 6.82 -12.10 7.12
N ALA A 101 6.21 -11.38 6.19
CA ALA A 101 6.87 -10.35 5.45
C ALA A 101 7.25 -9.29 6.48
N ALA A 102 8.51 -9.33 6.91
CA ALA A 102 9.19 -8.14 7.37
C ALA A 102 9.08 -7.13 6.22
N VAL A 103 8.01 -6.34 6.24
CA VAL A 103 7.87 -5.17 5.41
C VAL A 103 8.97 -4.24 5.90
N VAL A 104 10.04 -4.11 5.12
CA VAL A 104 11.19 -3.27 5.45
C VAL A 104 10.71 -1.81 5.49
N LEU A 105 10.36 -1.36 6.69
CA LEU A 105 10.07 0.02 7.03
C LEU A 105 11.40 0.73 7.25
N THR A 106 12.20 0.88 6.19
CA THR A 106 13.23 1.92 6.01
C THR A 106 14.10 1.53 4.81
N ARG A 107 14.10 2.37 3.78
CA ARG A 107 15.24 2.44 2.85
C ARG A 107 15.84 3.82 3.01
N THR A 108 16.75 3.95 3.96
CA THR A 108 17.65 5.10 4.00
C THR A 108 18.49 5.03 2.72
N ALA A 109 18.30 5.99 1.82
CA ALA A 109 19.15 6.10 0.64
C ALA A 109 20.57 6.39 1.10
N GLY A 110 21.48 5.41 0.94
CA GLY A 110 22.90 5.66 1.06
C GLY A 110 23.31 6.67 -0.01
N ARG A 111 23.77 7.85 0.40
CA ARG A 111 24.49 8.76 -0.49
C ARG A 111 25.88 8.16 -0.74
N ALA A 112 26.22 8.01 -2.01
CA ALA A 112 27.59 7.92 -2.48
C ALA A 112 28.23 9.32 -2.49
#